data_AF-A0A379ALY9-F1
#
_entry.id   AF-A0A379ALY9-F1
#
_cell.length_a   1.000
_cell.length_b   1.000
_cell.length_c   1.000
_cell.angle_alpha   90.00
_cell.angle_beta   90.00
_cell.angle_gamma   90.00
#
_symmetry.space_group_name_H-M   'P 1'
#
loop_
_entity.id
_entity.type
_entity.pdbx_description
1 polymer ?
#
loop_
_entity_poly.entity_id
_entity_poly.type
_entity_poly.pdbx_seq_one_letter_code
_entity_poly.pdbx_strand_id
1 'polypeptide(L)' 'MTAPCGDSLSQVQLLQANVTANNASDNALLQHLQVLGLPTILFFDAQGREIAGSRITGFLNAAEFRAHLQKLTP' A
#
# COMPACT_ATOMS: atom_id res chain seq x y z
N MET A 1 6.79 9.26 -23.17
CA MET A 1 7.63 8.53 -22.20
C MET A 1 6.79 8.21 -20.97
N THR A 2 6.05 7.11 -20.98
CA THR A 2 5.39 6.57 -19.78
C THR A 2 6.31 5.50 -19.21
N ALA A 3 7.18 5.87 -18.26
CA ALA A 3 7.92 4.85 -17.52
C ALA A 3 6.89 3.95 -16.80
N PRO A 4 6.96 2.62 -16.96
CA PRO A 4 6.05 1.70 -16.30
C PRO A 4 6.19 1.84 -14.78
N CYS A 5 5.09 1.74 -14.02
CA CYS A 5 5.13 1.80 -12.55
C CYS A 5 6.14 0.82 -11.92
N GLY A 6 6.56 -0.22 -12.64
CA GLY A 6 7.51 -1.23 -12.18
C GLY A 6 8.85 -0.66 -11.73
N ASP A 7 9.42 0.32 -12.43
CA ASP A 7 10.74 0.86 -12.08
C ASP A 7 10.75 1.62 -10.74
N SER A 8 9.63 2.27 -10.38
CA SER A 8 9.49 3.00 -9.11
C SER A 8 9.31 2.08 -7.91
N LEU A 9 9.00 0.80 -8.14
CA LEU A 9 8.78 -0.19 -7.08
C LEU A 9 10.01 -1.09 -6.85
N SER A 10 11.06 -0.97 -7.66
CA SER A 10 12.27 -1.81 -7.57
C SER A 10 13.02 -1.71 -6.24
N GLN A 11 12.79 -0.64 -5.46
CA GLN A 11 13.42 -0.41 -4.16
C GLN A 11 12.49 -0.66 -2.97
N VAL A 12 11.25 -1.12 -3.21
CA VAL A 12 10.29 -1.39 -2.13
C VAL A 12 9.92 -2.87 -2.11
N GLN A 13 9.71 -3.40 -0.91
CA GLN A 13 9.19 -4.75 -0.74
C GLN A 13 7.68 -4.73 -0.92
N LEU A 14 7.19 -5.45 -1.94
CA LEU A 14 5.76 -5.60 -2.21
C LEU A 14 5.18 -6.76 -1.41
N LEU A 15 4.19 -6.47 -0.59
CA LEU A 15 3.40 -7.46 0.15
C LEU A 15 1.94 -7.33 -0.25
N GLN A 16 1.28 -8.47 -0.49
CA GLN A 16 -0.14 -8.51 -0.80
C GLN A 16 -0.82 -9.53 0.12
N ALA A 17 -1.77 -9.04 0.91
CA ALA A 17 -2.66 -9.89 1.69
C ALA A 17 -3.98 -10.08 0.92
N ASN A 18 -4.31 -11.32 0.56
CA ASN A 18 -5.62 -11.66 0.01
C ASN A 18 -6.57 -12.02 1.15
N VAL A 19 -7.53 -11.13 1.41
CA VAL A 19 -8.55 -11.29 2.47
C VAL A 19 -9.92 -11.69 1.92
N THR A 20 -9.99 -12.25 0.70
CA THR A 20 -11.25 -12.65 0.06
C THR A 20 -12.02 -13.71 0.87
N ALA A 21 -11.31 -14.57 1.62
CA ALA A 21 -11.93 -15.58 2.45
C ALA A 21 -12.65 -15.00 3.69
N ASN A 22 -12.30 -13.78 4.10
CA ASN A 22 -12.84 -13.10 5.28
C ASN A 22 -12.85 -13.98 6.54
N ASN A 23 -11.79 -14.76 6.74
CA ASN A 23 -11.65 -15.65 7.89
C ASN A 23 -11.20 -14.87 9.15
N ALA A 24 -11.09 -15.55 10.30
CA ALA A 24 -10.70 -14.91 11.55
C ALA A 24 -9.32 -14.24 11.49
N SER A 25 -8.35 -14.84 10.78
CA SER A 25 -7.01 -14.28 10.60
C SER A 25 -7.03 -13.04 9.71
N ASP A 26 -7.84 -13.05 8.65
CA ASP A 26 -8.04 -11.89 7.77
C ASP A 26 -8.64 -10.72 8.55
N ASN A 27 -9.66 -11.00 9.37
CA ASN A 27 -10.29 -10.00 10.23
C ASN A 27 -9.31 -9.45 11.27
N ALA A 28 -8.50 -10.31 11.90
CA ALA A 28 -7.48 -9.89 12.85
C ALA A 28 -6.42 -8.99 12.18
N LEU A 29 -6.00 -9.32 10.96
CA LEU A 29 -5.07 -8.50 10.18
C LEU A 29 -5.66 -7.12 9.88
N LEU A 30 -6.90 -7.06 9.38
CA LEU A 30 -7.58 -5.81 9.05
C LEU A 30 -7.79 -4.93 10.29
N GLN A 31 -8.14 -5.53 11.43
CA GLN A 31 -8.28 -4.83 12.70
C GLN A 31 -6.93 -4.31 13.22
N HIS A 32 -5.88 -5.13 13.15
CA HIS A 32 -4.55 -4.75 13.59
C HIS A 32 -3.99 -3.57 12.79
N LEU A 33 -4.23 -3.57 11.48
CA LEU A 33 -3.83 -2.49 10.57
C LEU A 33 -4.83 -1.32 10.53
N GLN A 34 -5.93 -1.41 11.29
CA GLN A 34 -7.01 -0.42 11.32
C GLN A 34 -7.54 -0.08 9.92
N VAL A 35 -7.72 -1.10 9.08
CA VAL A 35 -8.24 -0.97 7.71
C VAL A 35 -9.76 -0.99 7.76
N LEU A 36 -10.39 0.15 7.44
CA LEU A 36 -11.85 0.32 7.51
C LEU A 36 -12.58 -0.20 6.27
N GLY A 37 -11.87 -0.41 5.16
CA GLY A 37 -12.46 -0.84 3.90
C GLY A 37 -11.41 -1.11 2.82
N LEU A 38 -11.85 -1.73 1.73
CA LEU A 38 -11.01 -2.04 0.58
C LEU A 38 -11.43 -1.20 -0.64
N PRO A 39 -10.52 -0.94 -1.60
CA PRO A 39 -9.09 -1.28 -1.58
C PRO A 39 -8.31 -0.34 -0.64
N THR A 40 -7.34 -0.91 0.09
CA THR A 40 -6.40 -0.15 0.94
C THR A 40 -4.96 -0.58 0.67
N ILE A 41 -4.07 0.39 0.43
CA ILE A 41 -2.61 0.18 0.34
C ILE A 41 -1.96 0.93 1.51
N LEU A 42 -1.10 0.23 2.24
CA LEU A 42 -0.34 0.72 3.39
C LEU A 42 1.14 0.81 3.02
N PHE A 43 1.84 1.80 3.55
CA PHE A 43 3.28 1.98 3.35
C PHE A 43 4.00 1.97 4.69
N PHE A 44 5.12 1.27 4.75
CA PHE A 44 5.94 1.11 5.94
C PHE A 44 7.36 1.57 5.64
N ASP A 45 8.02 2.20 6.63
CA ASP A 45 9.43 2.52 6.57
C ASP A 45 10.31 1.26 6.74
N ALA A 46 11.62 1.41 6.58
CA ALA A 46 12.57 0.31 6.75
C ALA A 46 12.61 -0.26 8.18
N GLN A 47 12.03 0.44 9.16
CA GLN A 47 11.89 0.01 10.55
C GLN A 47 10.56 -0.69 10.81
N GLY A 48 9.72 -0.87 9.78
CA GLY A 48 8.42 -1.52 9.86
C GLY A 48 7.33 -0.65 10.47
N ARG A 49 7.53 0.67 10.55
CA ARG A 49 6.53 1.62 11.05
C ARG A 49 5.71 2.15 9.89
N GLU A 50 4.40 2.21 10.07
CA GLU A 50 3.52 2.76 9.05
C GLU A 50 3.77 4.27 8.87
N ILE A 51 3.89 4.72 7.62
CA ILE A 51 4.07 6.13 7.29
C ILE A 51 2.69 6.81 7.38
N ALA A 52 2.46 7.61 8.42
CA ALA A 52 1.20 8.30 8.63
C ALA A 52 0.80 9.18 7.43
N GLY A 53 -0.47 9.12 7.02
CA GLY A 53 -1.00 9.90 5.89
C GLY A 53 -0.61 9.36 4.50
N SER A 54 0.16 8.28 4.42
CA SER A 54 0.54 7.64 3.14
C SER A 54 -0.51 6.66 2.61
N ARG A 55 -1.53 6.30 3.42
CA ARG A 55 -2.54 5.32 3.05
C ARG A 55 -3.26 5.73 1.77
N ILE A 56 -3.46 4.77 0.87
CA ILE A 56 -4.35 4.93 -0.28
C ILE A 56 -5.60 4.12 0.01
N THR A 57 -6.72 4.81 0.18
CA THR A 57 -8.05 4.21 0.34
C THR A 57 -8.87 4.54 -0.90
N GLY A 58 -8.99 3.58 -1.81
CA GLY A 58 -9.65 3.79 -3.11
C GLY A 58 -8.72 3.56 -4.30
N PHE A 59 -9.19 3.97 -5.48
CA PHE A 59 -8.48 3.79 -6.74
C PHE A 59 -7.59 5.00 -7.04
N LEU A 60 -6.35 4.75 -7.46
CA LEU A 60 -5.46 5.74 -8.05
C LEU A 60 -5.04 5.25 -9.43
N ASN A 61 -5.00 6.15 -10.40
CA ASN A 61 -4.41 5.81 -11.70
C ASN A 61 -2.87 5.73 -11.60
N ALA A 62 -2.22 5.21 -12.64
CA ALA A 62 -0.78 4.99 -12.64
C ALA A 62 0.05 6.27 -12.42
N ALA A 63 -0.40 7.42 -12.94
CA ALA A 63 0.31 8.68 -12.78
C ALA A 63 0.19 9.21 -11.35
N GLU A 64 -1.01 9.14 -10.76
CA GLU A 64 -1.26 9.52 -9.37
C GLU A 64 -0.51 8.61 -8.39
N PHE A 65 -0.54 7.30 -8.63
CA PHE A 65 0.17 6.32 -7.81
C PHE A 65 1.69 6.56 -7.84
N ARG A 66 2.27 6.83 -9.01
CA ARG A 66 3.70 7.16 -9.12
C ARG A 66 4.04 8.46 -8.40
N ALA A 67 3.22 9.50 -8.57
CA ALA A 67 3.42 10.77 -7.85
C ALA A 67 3.30 10.59 -6.32
N HIS A 68 2.50 9.64 -5.87
CA HIS A 68 2.40 9.26 -4.46
C HIS A 68 3.67 8.56 -3.97
N LEU A 69 4.18 7.58 -4.72
CA LEU A 69 5.43 6.89 -4.39
C LEU A 69 6.62 7.85 -4.28
N GLN A 70 6.74 8.81 -5.20
CA GLN A 70 7.80 9.83 -5.19
C GLN A 70 7.81 10.73 -3.95
N LYS A 71 6.71 10.79 -3.18
CA LYS A 71 6.68 11.52 -1.90
C LYS A 71 7.21 10.68 -0.74
N LEU A 72 7.30 9.36 -0.91
CA LEU A 72 7.66 8.40 0.13
C LEU A 72 9.11 7.93 -0.02
N THR A 73 9.59 7.79 -1.27
CA THR A 73 11.00 7.55 -1.58
C THR A 73 11.70 8.86 -1.90
N PRO A 74 12.67 9.31 -1.07
CA PRO A 74 13.53 10.45 -1.39
C PRO A 74 14.44 10.18 -2.60
#